data_AF-A0A7Y3M046-F1
#
_entry.id   AF-A0A7Y3M046-F1
#
_cell.length_a   1.000
_cell.length_b   1.000
_cell.length_c   1.000
_cell.angle_alpha   90.00
_cell.angle_beta   90.00
_cell.angle_gamma   90.00
#
_symmetry.space_group_name_H-M   'P 1'
#
loop_
_entity.id
_entity.type
_entity.pdbx_description
1 polymer ?
#
loop_
_entity_poly.entity_id
_entity_poly.type
_entity_poly.pdbx_seq_one_letter_code
_entity_poly.pdbx_strand_id
1 'polypeptide(L)'
;MEATPYDLGTLLWEIQQTMNAGGLDGQDLGRLSTLVLDRLGCRTAGQAYDRLYDDWTLLPSGTLLSGVRAGQVLSVLPLLRLDQPLADRRREDELLRAAREHGPSDTRWQADVLVKNLLFGVQHLREPADMEEALARIEEARAAHPDGGPVRDQLDILHAGLHAQLAQLGGGEDDYDVAVDDFARLTARPGLDEGSRTMMRAQLALFRVHQAIRRDDEAMLAEQVRVLDSTLARLPPGHMDRLAFTSNMEAARGYLAVMRAQRTGRLDPVPEGARNAVPLAEARRRIADLPLNAQADKLAEAAFSRGMRAMTALDYHGTLEARPGRLGVAQRPCLGRRTPGFEPTPRRPNVVDTAPQGSAGVVVDAHEQGVHGRHGAILPHGTARNSKGMTLAPLVVHGKPEDFGEARSSA
;
A
#
# COMPACT_ATOMS: atom_id res chain seq x y z
N MET A 1 22.31 -19.59 -21.31
CA MET A 1 22.38 -18.12 -21.23
C MET A 1 23.41 -17.81 -20.17
N GLU A 2 24.56 -17.26 -20.56
CA GLU A 2 25.53 -16.75 -19.59
C GLU A 2 24.87 -15.63 -18.77
N ALA A 3 24.96 -15.72 -17.45
CA ALA A 3 24.36 -14.73 -16.58
C ALA A 3 25.16 -13.43 -16.69
N THR A 4 24.53 -12.34 -17.12
CA THR A 4 25.17 -11.01 -17.15
C THR A 4 25.70 -10.69 -15.76
N PRO A 5 27.02 -10.48 -15.57
CA PRO A 5 27.56 -10.05 -14.29
C PRO A 5 26.91 -8.72 -13.89
N TYR A 6 26.57 -8.56 -12.62
CA TYR A 6 26.02 -7.31 -12.10
C TYR A 6 26.78 -6.87 -10.85
N ASP A 7 26.79 -5.57 -10.63
CA ASP A 7 27.34 -4.94 -9.42
C ASP A 7 26.20 -4.24 -8.67
N LEU A 8 25.85 -4.78 -7.51
CA LEU A 8 24.76 -4.27 -6.68
C LEU A 8 25.11 -2.93 -6.01
N GLY A 9 26.39 -2.67 -5.72
CA GLY A 9 26.82 -1.37 -5.19
C GLY A 9 26.66 -0.28 -6.25
N THR A 10 27.08 -0.57 -7.48
CA THR A 10 26.86 0.33 -8.63
C THR A 10 25.36 0.56 -8.87
N LEU A 11 24.53 -0.49 -8.86
CA LEU A 11 23.07 -0.35 -9.01
C LEU A 11 22.46 0.54 -7.93
N LEU A 12 22.82 0.36 -6.65
CA LEU A 12 22.30 1.19 -5.56
C LEU A 12 22.71 2.66 -5.71
N TRP A 13 23.94 2.93 -6.17
CA TRP A 13 24.37 4.28 -6.48
C TRP A 13 23.55 4.89 -7.62
N GLU A 14 23.31 4.15 -8.71
CA GLU A 14 22.51 4.63 -9.84
C GLU A 14 21.04 4.89 -9.47
N ILE A 15 20.47 4.01 -8.63
CA ILE A 15 19.14 4.23 -8.04
C ILE A 15 19.17 5.57 -7.32
N GLN A 16 20.07 5.76 -6.35
CA GLN A 16 20.18 6.99 -5.58
C GLN A 16 20.34 8.24 -6.45
N GLN A 17 21.19 8.20 -7.48
CA GLN A 17 21.37 9.33 -8.39
C GLN A 17 20.10 9.67 -9.16
N THR A 18 19.41 8.66 -9.69
CA THR A 18 18.14 8.84 -10.41
C THR A 18 17.10 9.47 -9.48
N MET A 19 17.07 8.97 -8.26
CA MET A 19 16.19 9.40 -7.18
C MET A 19 16.46 10.86 -6.72
N ASN A 20 17.71 11.29 -6.72
CA ASN A 20 18.11 12.67 -6.41
C ASN A 20 17.90 13.65 -7.60
N ALA A 21 17.89 13.15 -8.83
CA ALA A 21 17.81 13.97 -10.03
C ALA A 21 16.38 14.34 -10.45
N GLY A 22 15.36 13.63 -9.93
CA GLY A 22 13.97 13.73 -10.37
C GLY A 22 12.97 13.90 -9.23
N GLY A 23 11.72 14.20 -9.59
CA GLY A 23 10.60 14.15 -8.65
C GLY A 23 10.05 12.74 -8.55
N LEU A 24 9.36 12.38 -7.47
CA LEU A 24 8.68 11.07 -7.36
C LEU A 24 7.40 11.03 -8.20
N ASP A 25 7.54 11.24 -9.51
CA ASP A 25 6.45 11.07 -10.46
C ASP A 25 6.39 9.63 -10.99
N GLY A 26 5.29 9.31 -11.68
CA GLY A 26 5.08 7.94 -12.13
C GLY A 26 6.11 7.45 -13.16
N GLN A 27 6.66 8.36 -13.97
CA GLN A 27 7.64 8.04 -14.99
C GLN A 27 8.99 7.70 -14.35
N ASP A 28 9.40 8.43 -13.31
CA ASP A 28 10.64 8.19 -12.59
C ASP A 28 10.61 6.84 -11.85
N LEU A 29 9.47 6.45 -11.28
CA LEU A 29 9.31 5.09 -10.72
C LEU A 29 9.38 3.99 -11.78
N GLY A 30 8.76 4.21 -12.95
CA GLY A 30 8.85 3.29 -14.09
C GLY A 30 10.29 3.10 -14.56
N ARG A 31 11.07 4.19 -14.64
CA ARG A 31 12.50 4.18 -14.98
C ARG A 31 13.33 3.43 -13.94
N LEU A 32 13.10 3.68 -12.65
CA LEU A 32 13.82 3.00 -11.56
C LEU A 32 13.57 1.49 -11.56
N SER A 33 12.33 1.07 -11.74
CA SER A 33 11.99 -0.35 -11.83
C SER A 33 12.67 -1.01 -13.05
N THR A 34 12.62 -0.35 -14.21
CA THR A 34 13.28 -0.81 -15.45
C THR A 34 14.80 -0.90 -15.28
N LEU A 35 15.42 0.12 -14.67
CA LEU A 35 16.85 0.15 -14.38
C LEU A 35 17.29 -1.07 -13.57
N VAL A 36 16.55 -1.40 -12.50
CA VAL A 36 16.85 -2.57 -11.66
C VAL A 36 16.79 -3.86 -12.47
N LEU A 37 15.72 -4.05 -13.26
CA LEU A 37 15.54 -5.26 -14.07
C LEU A 37 16.64 -5.40 -15.14
N ASP A 38 16.97 -4.31 -15.83
CA ASP A 38 18.00 -4.27 -16.88
C ASP A 38 19.39 -4.59 -16.31
N ARG A 39 19.75 -3.98 -15.18
CA ARG A 39 21.06 -4.22 -14.52
C ARG A 39 21.19 -5.64 -14.00
N LEU A 40 20.10 -6.26 -13.58
CA LEU A 40 20.08 -7.66 -13.14
C LEU A 40 19.88 -8.64 -14.31
N GLY A 41 19.72 -8.16 -15.55
CA GLY A 41 19.46 -8.99 -16.73
C GLY A 41 18.19 -9.84 -16.60
N CYS A 42 17.19 -9.34 -15.85
CA CYS A 42 15.96 -10.05 -15.52
C CYS A 42 14.77 -9.46 -16.27
N ARG A 43 13.75 -10.27 -16.57
CA ARG A 43 12.55 -9.80 -17.29
C ARG A 43 11.39 -9.43 -16.38
N THR A 44 11.46 -9.80 -15.11
CA THR A 44 10.39 -9.66 -14.12
C THR A 44 10.99 -9.45 -12.74
N ALA A 45 10.30 -8.75 -11.86
CA ALA A 45 10.72 -8.59 -10.47
C ALA A 45 10.92 -9.92 -9.72
N GLY A 46 10.09 -10.93 -9.97
CA GLY A 46 10.25 -12.26 -9.35
C GLY A 46 11.61 -12.90 -9.69
N GLN A 47 11.99 -12.92 -10.97
CA GLN A 47 13.31 -13.40 -11.42
C GLN A 47 14.46 -12.60 -10.81
N ALA A 48 14.33 -11.27 -10.72
CA ALA A 48 15.32 -10.42 -10.12
C ALA A 48 15.51 -10.73 -8.62
N TYR A 49 14.40 -10.93 -7.89
CA TYR A 49 14.46 -11.26 -6.47
C TYR A 49 15.02 -12.66 -6.22
N ASP A 50 14.58 -13.67 -6.99
CA ASP A 50 15.14 -15.02 -6.93
C ASP A 50 16.65 -14.99 -7.15
N ARG A 51 17.11 -14.28 -8.18
CA ARG A 51 18.54 -14.15 -8.48
C ARG A 51 19.33 -13.49 -7.35
N LEU A 52 18.84 -12.34 -6.85
CA LEU A 52 19.49 -11.62 -5.76
C LEU A 52 19.59 -12.45 -4.48
N TYR A 53 18.53 -13.20 -4.18
CA TYR A 53 18.47 -14.06 -3.01
C TYR A 53 19.39 -15.29 -3.18
N ASP A 54 19.35 -15.97 -4.33
CA ASP A 54 20.24 -17.09 -4.63
C ASP A 54 21.71 -16.68 -4.53
N ASP A 55 22.10 -15.55 -5.13
CA ASP A 55 23.46 -15.03 -5.07
C ASP A 55 23.89 -14.69 -3.63
N TRP A 56 22.98 -14.20 -2.80
CA TRP A 56 23.24 -13.98 -1.38
C TRP A 56 23.45 -15.30 -0.63
N THR A 57 22.65 -16.35 -0.89
CA THR A 57 22.80 -17.65 -0.23
C THR A 57 24.10 -18.39 -0.58
N LEU A 58 24.73 -18.05 -1.70
CA LEU A 58 26.04 -18.59 -2.09
C LEU A 58 27.21 -17.96 -1.31
N LEU A 59 26.99 -16.86 -0.61
CA LEU A 59 28.01 -16.24 0.23
C LEU A 59 28.22 -17.06 1.51
N PRO A 60 29.43 -17.05 2.09
CA PRO A 60 29.66 -17.65 3.41
C PRO A 60 28.74 -17.03 4.46
N SER A 61 27.84 -17.84 5.02
CA SER A 61 26.91 -17.42 6.07
C SER A 61 27.66 -16.94 7.32
N GLY A 62 27.08 -16.00 8.07
CA GLY A 62 27.69 -15.52 9.32
C GLY A 62 28.81 -14.50 9.14
N THR A 63 28.99 -13.96 7.93
CA THR A 63 30.09 -13.05 7.60
C THR A 63 29.61 -11.63 7.35
N LEU A 64 30.52 -10.66 7.56
CA LEU A 64 30.28 -9.25 7.23
C LEU A 64 29.77 -9.07 5.79
N LEU A 65 30.38 -9.80 4.84
CA LEU A 65 29.99 -9.76 3.44
C LEU A 65 28.53 -10.22 3.23
N SER A 66 28.12 -11.30 3.89
CA SER A 66 26.75 -11.81 3.82
C SER A 66 25.72 -10.83 4.39
N GLY A 67 26.05 -10.15 5.49
CA GLY A 67 25.17 -9.14 6.11
C GLY A 67 25.06 -7.86 5.28
N VAL A 68 26.18 -7.35 4.76
CA VAL A 68 26.18 -6.21 3.82
C VAL A 68 25.37 -6.54 2.57
N ARG A 69 25.57 -7.72 1.98
CA ARG A 69 24.81 -8.14 0.80
C ARG A 69 23.31 -8.25 1.09
N ALA A 70 22.92 -8.79 2.24
CA ALA A 70 21.52 -8.84 2.64
C ALA A 70 20.89 -7.44 2.71
N GLY A 71 21.57 -6.47 3.33
CA GLY A 71 21.12 -5.08 3.39
C GLY A 71 20.99 -4.42 2.01
N GLN A 72 21.88 -4.74 1.09
CA GLN A 72 21.79 -4.28 -0.29
C GLN A 72 20.58 -4.88 -1.04
N VAL A 73 20.31 -6.18 -0.87
CA VAL A 73 19.11 -6.81 -1.46
C VAL A 73 17.83 -6.18 -0.92
N LEU A 74 17.75 -5.98 0.40
CA LEU A 74 16.63 -5.30 1.06
C LEU A 74 16.41 -3.87 0.57
N SER A 75 17.48 -3.17 0.20
CA SER A 75 17.41 -1.80 -0.33
C SER A 75 16.83 -1.74 -1.76
N VAL A 76 16.90 -2.83 -2.54
CA VAL A 76 16.35 -2.92 -3.90
C VAL A 76 14.93 -3.48 -3.91
N LEU A 77 14.59 -4.33 -2.94
CA LEU A 77 13.32 -5.03 -2.84
C LEU A 77 12.06 -4.12 -2.99
N PRO A 78 11.98 -2.93 -2.38
CA PRO A 78 10.92 -1.95 -2.63
C PRO A 78 10.61 -1.67 -4.10
N LEU A 79 11.64 -1.48 -4.92
CA LEU A 79 11.48 -1.13 -6.33
C LEU A 79 10.99 -2.31 -7.16
N LEU A 80 11.38 -3.53 -6.76
CA LEU A 80 10.87 -4.76 -7.36
C LEU A 80 9.38 -4.96 -7.04
N ARG A 81 8.93 -4.60 -5.82
CA ARG A 81 7.52 -4.67 -5.41
C ARG A 81 6.61 -3.74 -6.20
N LEU A 82 7.14 -2.67 -6.80
CA LEU A 82 6.38 -1.80 -7.70
C LEU A 82 6.00 -2.53 -9.00
N ASP A 83 6.86 -3.42 -9.50
CA ASP A 83 6.59 -4.20 -10.72
C ASP A 83 5.64 -5.38 -10.44
N GLN A 84 5.89 -6.14 -9.39
CA GLN A 84 5.12 -7.34 -9.07
C GLN A 84 4.98 -7.55 -7.55
N PRO A 85 3.84 -8.04 -7.05
CA PRO A 85 3.75 -8.51 -5.67
C PRO A 85 4.79 -9.59 -5.38
N LEU A 86 5.73 -9.30 -4.47
CA LEU A 86 6.72 -10.25 -3.97
C LEU A 86 6.31 -10.67 -2.56
N ALA A 87 5.69 -11.84 -2.45
CA ALA A 87 5.17 -12.38 -1.19
C ALA A 87 6.05 -13.54 -0.71
N ASP A 88 7.24 -13.23 -0.19
CA ASP A 88 8.08 -14.20 0.52
C ASP A 88 8.64 -13.58 1.80
N ARG A 89 7.76 -13.48 2.81
CA ARG A 89 8.09 -12.94 4.12
C ARG A 89 9.24 -13.70 4.78
N ARG A 90 9.31 -15.02 4.55
CA ARG A 90 10.39 -15.84 5.11
C ARG A 90 11.75 -15.41 4.57
N ARG A 91 11.90 -15.27 3.25
CA ARG A 91 13.17 -14.82 2.66
C ARG A 91 13.53 -13.41 3.11
N GLU A 92 12.54 -12.52 3.21
CA GLU A 92 12.76 -11.17 3.73
C GLU A 92 13.23 -11.17 5.19
N ASP A 93 12.59 -11.96 6.07
CA ASP A 93 12.98 -12.09 7.48
C ASP A 93 14.39 -12.68 7.62
N GLU A 94 14.78 -13.61 6.75
CA GLU A 94 16.14 -14.16 6.70
C GLU A 94 17.17 -13.10 6.29
N LEU A 95 16.85 -12.28 5.28
CA LEU A 95 17.71 -11.16 4.86
C LEU A 95 17.81 -10.09 5.96
N LEU A 96 16.69 -9.74 6.61
CA LEU A 96 16.65 -8.78 7.72
C LEU A 96 17.50 -9.27 8.89
N ARG A 97 17.38 -10.54 9.25
CA ARG A 97 18.19 -11.18 10.28
C ARG A 97 19.67 -11.13 9.93
N ALA A 98 20.05 -11.53 8.72
CA ALA A 98 21.44 -11.52 8.29
C ALA A 98 22.05 -10.11 8.24
N ALA A 99 21.29 -9.11 7.78
CA ALA A 99 21.72 -7.71 7.81
C ALA A 99 21.94 -7.22 9.24
N ARG A 100 21.08 -7.60 10.19
CA ARG A 100 21.18 -7.22 11.61
C ARG A 100 22.33 -7.91 12.34
N GLU A 101 22.44 -9.24 12.18
CA GLU A 101 23.40 -10.06 12.93
C GLU A 101 24.82 -10.02 12.36
N HIS A 102 24.94 -9.79 11.04
CA HIS A 102 26.22 -9.89 10.34
C HIS A 102 26.57 -8.65 9.53
N GLY A 103 25.68 -7.65 9.42
CA GLY A 103 26.05 -6.38 8.78
C GLY A 103 27.00 -5.55 9.64
N PRO A 104 27.39 -4.35 9.17
CA PRO A 104 28.07 -3.36 9.99
C PRO A 104 27.35 -3.15 11.32
N SER A 105 28.12 -3.05 12.41
CA SER A 105 27.60 -2.76 13.75
C SER A 105 27.15 -1.31 13.94
N ASP A 106 27.23 -0.50 12.89
CA ASP A 106 26.70 0.86 12.87
C ASP A 106 25.17 0.82 12.91
N THR A 107 24.59 1.22 14.04
CA THR A 107 23.15 1.27 14.25
C THR A 107 22.44 2.13 13.19
N ARG A 108 23.09 3.17 12.66
CA ARG A 108 22.51 4.00 11.60
C ARG A 108 22.42 3.25 10.28
N TRP A 109 23.47 2.51 9.91
CA TRP A 109 23.44 1.68 8.70
C TRP A 109 22.31 0.64 8.78
N GLN A 110 22.14 -0.01 9.94
CA GLN A 110 21.07 -0.99 10.15
C GLN A 110 19.68 -0.34 10.03
N ALA A 111 19.50 0.84 10.62
CA ALA A 111 18.27 1.62 10.49
C ALA A 111 18.02 2.06 9.05
N ASP A 112 19.03 2.52 8.32
CA ASP A 112 18.91 2.92 6.92
C ASP A 112 18.45 1.77 6.01
N VAL A 113 18.93 0.55 6.25
CA VAL A 113 18.46 -0.66 5.54
C VAL A 113 16.98 -0.90 5.82
N LEU A 114 16.53 -0.76 7.08
CA LEU A 114 15.13 -0.88 7.44
C LEU A 114 14.28 0.19 6.76
N VAL A 115 14.70 1.46 6.81
CA VAL A 115 13.95 2.57 6.19
C VAL A 115 13.80 2.34 4.69
N LYS A 116 14.89 1.95 4.02
CA LYS A 116 14.86 1.63 2.59
C LYS A 116 13.91 0.48 2.30
N ASN A 117 13.97 -0.62 3.05
CA ASN A 117 13.04 -1.74 2.84
C ASN A 117 11.57 -1.37 3.08
N LEU A 118 11.30 -0.46 4.01
CA LEU A 118 9.96 0.02 4.32
C LEU A 118 9.43 1.00 3.26
N LEU A 119 10.32 1.66 2.52
CA LEU A 119 9.97 2.55 1.41
C LEU A 119 9.07 1.78 0.44
N PHE A 120 7.92 2.34 0.08
CA PHE A 120 6.87 1.70 -0.74
C PHE A 120 6.25 0.40 -0.18
N GLY A 121 6.79 -0.23 0.86
CA GLY A 121 6.22 -1.43 1.47
C GLY A 121 5.01 -1.12 2.33
N VAL A 122 5.07 -0.03 3.12
CA VAL A 122 4.04 0.33 4.11
C VAL A 122 2.65 0.58 3.49
N GLN A 123 2.59 1.11 2.27
CA GLN A 123 1.32 1.38 1.57
C GLN A 123 0.53 0.11 1.19
N HIS A 124 1.20 -1.05 1.17
CA HIS A 124 0.61 -2.33 0.80
C HIS A 124 0.23 -3.18 2.02
N LEU A 125 0.53 -2.72 3.24
CA LEU A 125 0.12 -3.43 4.45
C LEU A 125 -1.40 -3.34 4.58
N ARG A 126 -2.05 -4.50 4.70
CA ARG A 126 -3.52 -4.61 4.82
C ARG A 126 -3.95 -5.21 6.15
N GLU A 127 -3.09 -6.04 6.74
CA GLU A 127 -3.37 -6.73 8.00
C GLU A 127 -2.84 -5.91 9.19
N PRO A 128 -3.65 -5.73 10.26
CA PRO A 128 -3.23 -4.98 11.45
C PRO A 128 -1.91 -5.47 12.06
N ALA A 129 -1.72 -6.79 12.16
CA ALA A 129 -0.50 -7.37 12.71
C ALA A 129 0.76 -6.99 11.91
N ASP A 130 0.63 -6.86 10.59
CA ASP A 130 1.76 -6.46 9.75
C ASP A 130 2.06 -4.96 9.90
N MET A 131 1.03 -4.14 10.12
CA MET A 131 1.20 -2.72 10.43
C MET A 131 1.85 -2.50 11.80
N GLU A 132 1.47 -3.27 12.82
CA GLU A 132 2.09 -3.25 14.15
C GLU A 132 3.57 -3.63 14.08
N GLU A 133 3.91 -4.68 13.32
CA GLU A 133 5.30 -5.07 13.12
C GLU A 133 6.10 -3.98 12.38
N ALA A 134 5.51 -3.38 11.34
CA ALA A 134 6.14 -2.26 10.64
C ALA A 134 6.31 -1.03 11.54
N LEU A 135 5.36 -0.71 12.43
CA LEU A 135 5.49 0.34 13.44
C LEU A 135 6.66 0.07 14.40
N ALA A 136 6.79 -1.16 14.90
CA ALA A 136 7.90 -1.55 15.76
C ALA A 136 9.26 -1.37 15.04
N ARG A 137 9.36 -1.79 13.78
CA ARG A 137 10.57 -1.58 12.95
C ARG A 137 10.87 -0.10 12.71
N ILE A 138 9.85 0.72 12.49
CA ILE A 138 9.98 2.18 12.37
C ILE A 138 10.47 2.79 13.68
N GLU A 139 9.97 2.34 14.84
CA GLU A 139 10.41 2.82 16.15
C GLU A 139 11.87 2.48 16.44
N GLU A 140 12.31 1.25 16.08
CA GLU A 140 13.72 0.87 16.15
C GLU A 140 14.59 1.79 15.28
N ALA A 141 14.18 2.05 14.04
CA ALA A 141 14.89 2.97 13.15
C ALA A 141 14.89 4.40 13.71
N ARG A 142 13.76 4.88 14.24
CA ARG A 142 13.65 6.21 14.87
C ARG A 142 14.69 6.35 15.97
N ALA A 143 14.80 5.40 16.88
CA ALA A 143 15.75 5.45 17.99
C ALA A 143 17.22 5.56 17.54
N ALA A 144 17.55 5.08 16.33
CA ALA A 144 18.89 5.16 15.75
C ALA A 144 19.22 6.54 15.13
N HIS A 145 18.20 7.34 14.79
CA HIS A 145 18.38 8.65 14.17
C HIS A 145 18.08 9.80 15.16
N PRO A 146 18.96 10.81 15.23
CA PRO A 146 18.73 11.96 16.10
C PRO A 146 17.50 12.77 15.66
N ASP A 147 16.81 13.36 16.63
CA ASP A 147 15.67 14.25 16.38
C ASP A 147 16.07 15.45 15.51
N GLY A 148 15.16 15.89 14.63
CA GLY A 148 15.34 17.03 13.74
C GLY A 148 16.23 16.79 12.52
N GLY A 149 16.71 15.56 12.31
CA GLY A 149 17.35 15.15 11.07
C GLY A 149 16.33 14.73 10.00
N PRO A 150 16.66 14.85 8.70
CA PRO A 150 15.72 14.57 7.62
C PRO A 150 15.22 13.10 7.60
N VAL A 151 16.10 12.11 7.83
CA VAL A 151 15.68 10.70 7.99
C VAL A 151 14.70 10.54 9.15
N ARG A 152 14.97 11.22 10.27
CA ARG A 152 14.12 11.13 11.46
C ARG A 152 12.76 11.77 11.23
N ASP A 153 12.72 12.90 10.53
CA ASP A 153 11.46 13.55 10.12
C ASP A 153 10.63 12.64 9.22
N GLN A 154 11.25 11.99 8.23
CA GLN A 154 10.56 11.02 7.37
C GLN A 154 10.01 9.83 8.17
N LEU A 155 10.81 9.28 9.08
CA LEU A 155 10.40 8.19 9.96
C LEU A 155 9.24 8.59 10.89
N ASP A 156 9.26 9.80 11.44
CA ASP A 156 8.15 10.33 12.24
C ASP A 156 6.86 10.42 11.39
N ILE A 157 6.97 10.85 10.12
CA ILE A 157 5.83 10.95 9.19
C ILE A 157 5.29 9.56 8.83
N LEU A 158 6.17 8.61 8.54
CA LEU A 158 5.80 7.21 8.30
C LEU A 158 5.11 6.60 9.52
N HIS A 159 5.65 6.83 10.72
CA HIS A 159 5.08 6.35 11.98
C HIS A 159 3.68 6.89 12.20
N ALA A 160 3.50 8.22 12.19
CA ALA A 160 2.20 8.84 12.41
C ALA A 160 1.17 8.43 11.35
N GLY A 161 1.61 8.34 10.10
CA GLY A 161 0.76 7.91 8.99
C GLY A 161 0.29 6.46 9.10
N LEU A 162 1.21 5.54 9.43
CA LEU A 162 0.89 4.13 9.60
C LEU A 162 0.04 3.89 10.85
N HIS A 163 0.32 4.62 11.93
CA HIS A 163 -0.50 4.61 13.14
C HIS A 163 -1.94 5.07 12.85
N ALA A 164 -2.11 6.12 12.04
CA ALA A 164 -3.43 6.56 11.61
C ALA A 164 -4.16 5.49 10.79
N GLN A 165 -3.47 4.77 9.90
CA GLN A 165 -4.08 3.67 9.16
C GLN A 165 -4.48 2.49 10.04
N LEU A 166 -3.62 2.08 10.98
CA LEU A 166 -3.91 1.02 11.92
C LEU A 166 -5.14 1.36 12.77
N ALA A 167 -5.22 2.60 13.25
CA ALA A 167 -6.36 3.10 13.99
C ALA A 167 -7.66 3.18 13.16
N GLN A 168 -7.57 3.31 11.82
CA GLN A 168 -8.74 3.17 10.95
C GLN A 168 -9.26 1.73 10.87
N LEU A 169 -8.37 0.74 10.94
CA LEU A 169 -8.69 -0.69 10.77
C LEU A 169 -9.35 -1.31 12.01
N GLY A 170 -8.83 -0.99 13.19
CA GLY A 170 -9.25 -1.64 14.43
C GLY A 170 -9.12 -0.79 15.69
N GLY A 171 -8.63 0.44 15.58
CA GLY A 171 -8.50 1.36 16.73
C GLY A 171 -9.81 2.04 17.11
N GLY A 172 -9.80 2.65 18.30
CA GLY A 172 -10.88 3.51 18.78
C GLY A 172 -11.06 4.77 17.92
N GLU A 173 -12.04 5.61 18.28
CA GLU A 173 -12.11 6.97 17.72
C GLU A 173 -10.93 7.80 18.20
N ASP A 174 -10.65 7.76 19.50
CA ASP A 174 -9.59 8.50 20.15
C ASP A 174 -8.20 8.19 19.57
N ASP A 175 -7.89 6.90 19.34
CA ASP A 175 -6.60 6.48 18.77
C ASP A 175 -6.38 7.09 17.38
N TYR A 176 -7.44 7.13 16.57
CA TYR A 176 -7.37 7.69 15.23
C TYR A 176 -7.15 9.20 15.28
N ASP A 177 -7.84 9.92 16.17
CA ASP A 177 -7.67 11.36 16.28
C ASP A 177 -6.29 11.77 16.77
N VAL A 178 -5.76 11.07 17.77
CA VAL A 178 -4.39 11.26 18.24
C VAL A 178 -3.41 11.07 17.09
N ALA A 179 -3.56 10.00 16.30
CA ALA A 179 -2.69 9.75 15.15
C ALA A 179 -2.78 10.85 14.08
N VAL A 180 -3.98 11.37 13.80
CA VAL A 180 -4.19 12.46 12.83
C VAL A 180 -3.62 13.78 13.35
N ASP A 181 -3.75 14.07 14.63
CA ASP A 181 -3.18 15.26 15.25
C ASP A 181 -1.66 15.21 15.28
N ASP A 182 -1.07 14.03 15.52
CA ASP A 182 0.36 13.80 15.41
C ASP A 182 0.84 14.08 13.98
N PHE A 183 0.16 13.54 12.98
CA PHE A 183 0.46 13.80 11.56
C PHE A 183 0.31 15.29 11.20
N ALA A 184 -0.68 15.98 11.76
CA ALA A 184 -0.89 17.41 11.56
C ALA A 184 0.27 18.25 12.11
N ARG A 185 0.79 17.91 13.31
CA ARG A 185 1.96 18.58 13.89
C ARG A 185 3.20 18.40 13.02
N LEU A 186 3.41 17.21 12.46
CA LEU A 186 4.51 16.93 11.54
C LEU A 186 4.40 17.73 10.24
N THR A 187 3.19 17.83 9.68
CA THR A 187 2.92 18.60 8.45
C THR A 187 3.19 20.10 8.62
N ALA A 188 3.13 20.62 9.85
CA ALA A 188 3.38 22.02 10.17
C ALA A 188 4.88 22.35 10.38
N ARG A 189 5.79 21.37 10.32
CA ARG A 189 7.23 21.59 10.54
C ARG A 189 7.84 22.49 9.43
N PRO A 190 8.73 23.43 9.79
CA PRO A 190 9.31 24.38 8.84
C PRO A 190 10.32 23.76 7.86
N GLY A 191 10.85 22.56 8.14
CA GLY A 191 11.89 21.89 7.33
C GLY A 191 11.42 21.23 6.03
N LEU A 192 10.10 21.13 5.81
CA LEU A 192 9.56 20.49 4.61
C LEU A 192 9.66 21.39 3.39
N ASP A 193 10.11 20.84 2.26
CA ASP A 193 9.98 21.52 0.97
C ASP A 193 8.50 21.64 0.56
N GLU A 194 8.21 22.52 -0.39
CA GLU A 194 6.83 22.83 -0.75
C GLU A 194 6.08 21.66 -1.40
N GLY A 195 6.80 20.80 -2.13
CA GLY A 195 6.22 19.59 -2.74
C GLY A 195 5.80 18.61 -1.66
N SER A 196 6.71 18.28 -0.74
CA SER A 196 6.45 17.41 0.41
C SER A 196 5.33 17.96 1.29
N ARG A 197 5.34 19.27 1.58
CA ARG A 197 4.27 19.94 2.34
C ARG A 197 2.91 19.84 1.65
N THR A 198 2.87 20.03 0.33
CA THR A 198 1.64 19.92 -0.46
C THR A 198 1.10 18.50 -0.42
N MET A 199 1.95 17.48 -0.61
CA MET A 199 1.56 16.07 -0.53
C MET A 199 1.02 15.72 0.88
N MET A 200 1.75 16.10 1.93
CA MET A 200 1.33 15.83 3.30
C MET A 200 0.02 16.52 3.66
N ARG A 201 -0.22 17.75 3.15
CA ARG A 201 -1.50 18.44 3.32
C ARG A 201 -2.66 17.69 2.66
N ALA A 202 -2.43 17.07 1.50
CA ALA A 202 -3.44 16.24 0.86
C ALA A 202 -3.74 14.99 1.70
N GLN A 203 -2.71 14.31 2.19
CA GLN A 203 -2.87 13.14 3.07
C GLN A 203 -3.59 13.49 4.38
N LEU A 204 -3.21 14.59 5.03
CA LEU A 204 -3.88 15.07 6.24
C LEU A 204 -5.36 15.39 5.99
N ALA A 205 -5.67 16.05 4.87
CA ALA A 205 -7.05 16.35 4.51
C ALA A 205 -7.86 15.08 4.23
N LEU A 206 -7.26 14.04 3.64
CA LEU A 206 -7.90 12.72 3.55
C LEU A 206 -8.21 12.15 4.93
N PHE A 207 -7.24 12.14 5.85
CA PHE A 207 -7.51 11.64 7.20
C PHE A 207 -8.64 12.41 7.90
N ARG A 208 -8.68 13.73 7.75
CA ARG A 208 -9.76 14.57 8.29
C ARG A 208 -11.11 14.35 7.61
N VAL A 209 -11.14 13.98 6.33
CA VAL A 209 -12.37 13.49 5.67
C VAL A 209 -12.90 12.26 6.39
N HIS A 210 -12.03 11.30 6.74
CA HIS A 210 -12.46 10.11 7.48
C HIS A 210 -12.94 10.44 8.89
N GLN A 211 -12.27 11.35 9.60
CA GLN A 211 -12.75 11.84 10.91
C GLN A 211 -14.14 12.46 10.79
N ALA A 212 -14.35 13.33 9.80
CA ALA A 212 -15.64 14.00 9.58
C ALA A 212 -16.76 13.00 9.29
N ILE A 213 -16.52 12.00 8.42
CA ILE A 213 -17.51 10.96 8.12
C ILE A 213 -17.82 10.11 9.36
N ARG A 214 -16.82 9.75 10.17
CA ARG A 214 -17.03 8.95 11.40
C ARG A 214 -17.94 9.65 12.40
N ARG A 215 -17.85 10.99 12.46
CA ARG A 215 -18.58 11.89 13.35
C ARG A 215 -19.88 12.44 12.79
N ASP A 216 -20.19 12.12 11.55
CA ASP A 216 -21.32 12.73 10.81
C ASP A 216 -21.22 14.27 10.76
N ASP A 217 -20.00 14.81 10.70
CA ASP A 217 -19.73 16.26 10.64
C ASP A 217 -19.73 16.76 9.19
N GLU A 218 -20.90 17.21 8.73
CA GLU A 218 -21.09 17.73 7.36
C GLU A 218 -20.19 18.94 7.06
N ALA A 219 -20.02 19.84 8.05
CA ALA A 219 -19.29 21.08 7.87
C ALA A 219 -17.79 20.83 7.74
N MET A 220 -17.23 19.98 8.60
CA MET A 220 -15.84 19.55 8.51
C MET A 220 -15.58 18.81 7.20
N LEU A 221 -16.47 17.89 6.79
CA LEU A 221 -16.31 17.17 5.53
C LEU A 221 -16.26 18.14 4.33
N ALA A 222 -17.15 19.14 4.30
CA ALA A 222 -17.16 20.16 3.26
C ALA A 222 -15.89 21.02 3.24
N GLU A 223 -15.33 21.35 4.42
CA GLU A 223 -14.03 22.04 4.52
C GLU A 223 -12.91 21.18 3.94
N GLN A 224 -12.79 19.91 4.35
CA GLN A 224 -11.68 19.06 3.90
C GLN A 224 -11.75 18.74 2.41
N VAL A 225 -12.96 18.64 1.82
CA VAL A 225 -13.12 18.55 0.35
C VAL A 225 -12.52 19.79 -0.34
N ARG A 226 -12.71 21.00 0.19
CA ARG A 226 -12.10 22.22 -0.36
C ARG A 226 -10.58 22.24 -0.19
N VAL A 227 -10.09 21.78 0.96
CA VAL A 227 -8.65 21.64 1.21
C VAL A 227 -8.01 20.65 0.22
N LEU A 228 -8.62 19.48 0.01
CA LEU A 228 -8.15 18.50 -0.98
C LEU A 228 -8.14 19.06 -2.39
N ASP A 229 -9.22 19.71 -2.82
CA ASP A 229 -9.33 20.28 -4.18
C ASP A 229 -8.25 21.34 -4.44
N SER A 230 -8.05 22.26 -3.50
CA SER A 230 -7.01 23.28 -3.59
C SER A 230 -5.59 22.69 -3.56
N THR A 231 -5.38 21.63 -2.77
CA THR A 231 -4.07 20.95 -2.69
C THR A 231 -3.78 20.17 -3.97
N LEU A 232 -4.77 19.48 -4.53
CA LEU A 232 -4.67 18.80 -5.82
C LEU A 232 -4.39 19.76 -6.98
N ALA A 233 -4.91 20.99 -6.93
CA ALA A 233 -4.59 22.02 -7.93
C ALA A 233 -3.10 22.40 -7.94
N ARG A 234 -2.41 22.23 -6.81
CA ARG A 234 -0.99 22.58 -6.63
C ARG A 234 -0.04 21.40 -6.86
N LEU A 235 -0.52 20.16 -6.71
CA LEU A 235 0.29 18.98 -7.03
C LEU A 235 0.67 18.97 -8.53
N PRO A 236 1.86 18.46 -8.89
CA PRO A 236 2.20 18.24 -10.29
C PRO A 236 1.19 17.31 -10.99
N PRO A 237 0.88 17.53 -12.29
CA PRO A 237 -0.05 16.67 -13.02
C PRO A 237 0.36 15.19 -13.08
N GLY A 238 1.67 14.91 -13.17
CA GLY A 238 2.25 13.57 -13.24
C GLY A 238 2.54 12.91 -11.88
N HIS A 239 2.23 13.59 -10.76
CA HIS A 239 2.49 13.03 -9.43
C HIS A 239 1.71 11.73 -9.24
N MET A 240 2.40 10.67 -8.79
CA MET A 240 1.84 9.30 -8.76
C MET A 240 0.55 9.18 -7.92
N ASP A 241 0.45 9.90 -6.80
CA ASP A 241 -0.75 9.85 -5.94
C ASP A 241 -1.86 10.83 -6.31
N ARG A 242 -1.68 11.64 -7.36
CA ARG A 242 -2.71 12.58 -7.78
C ARG A 242 -4.02 11.86 -8.08
N LEU A 243 -3.95 10.68 -8.72
CA LEU A 243 -5.13 9.87 -9.02
C LEU A 243 -5.78 9.33 -7.74
N ALA A 244 -4.98 8.89 -6.76
CA ALA A 244 -5.45 8.40 -5.47
C ALA A 244 -6.21 9.50 -4.71
N PHE A 245 -5.61 10.68 -4.57
CA PHE A 245 -6.23 11.83 -3.92
C PHE A 245 -7.48 12.31 -4.65
N THR A 246 -7.47 12.33 -5.99
CA THR A 246 -8.65 12.68 -6.79
C THR A 246 -9.79 11.71 -6.54
N SER A 247 -9.50 10.41 -6.56
CA SER A 247 -10.50 9.35 -6.36
C SER A 247 -11.12 9.45 -4.97
N ASN A 248 -10.30 9.64 -3.92
CA ASN A 248 -10.80 9.80 -2.55
C ASN A 248 -11.59 11.10 -2.36
N MET A 249 -11.16 12.22 -2.96
CA MET A 249 -11.92 13.47 -2.94
C MET A 249 -13.30 13.31 -3.61
N GLU A 250 -13.38 12.58 -4.72
CA GLU A 250 -14.66 12.27 -5.39
C GLU A 250 -15.57 11.41 -4.51
N ALA A 251 -15.02 10.42 -3.80
CA ALA A 251 -15.77 9.64 -2.83
C ALA A 251 -16.28 10.51 -1.67
N ALA A 252 -15.43 11.40 -1.14
CA ALA A 252 -15.79 12.35 -0.08
C ALA A 252 -16.94 13.28 -0.49
N ARG A 253 -16.95 13.76 -1.75
CA ARG A 253 -18.07 14.52 -2.32
C ARG A 253 -19.36 13.71 -2.37
N GLY A 254 -19.27 12.41 -2.67
CA GLY A 254 -20.40 11.48 -2.62
C GLY A 254 -20.98 11.36 -1.20
N TYR A 255 -20.13 11.13 -0.20
CA TYR A 255 -20.57 11.11 1.20
C TYR A 255 -21.23 12.42 1.63
N LEU A 256 -20.63 13.56 1.27
CA LEU A 256 -21.19 14.88 1.58
C LEU A 256 -22.59 15.09 0.96
N ALA A 257 -22.80 14.60 -0.26
CA ALA A 257 -24.11 14.64 -0.91
C ALA A 257 -25.15 13.78 -0.17
N VAL A 258 -24.75 12.60 0.30
CA VAL A 258 -25.61 11.72 1.11
C VAL A 258 -25.98 12.37 2.45
N MET A 259 -25.01 12.92 3.19
CA MET A 259 -25.25 13.61 4.46
C MET A 259 -26.22 14.79 4.30
N ARG A 260 -26.02 15.59 3.23
CA ARG A 260 -26.94 16.68 2.87
C ARG A 260 -28.35 16.17 2.60
N ALA A 261 -28.46 15.08 1.84
CA ALA A 261 -29.75 14.48 1.51
C ALA A 261 -30.48 13.96 2.76
N GLN A 262 -29.75 13.37 3.70
CA GLN A 262 -30.30 12.94 4.99
C GLN A 262 -30.85 14.12 5.79
N ARG A 263 -30.14 15.25 5.81
CA ARG A 263 -30.58 16.47 6.50
C ARG A 263 -31.76 17.17 5.82
N THR A 264 -31.78 17.23 4.49
CA THR A 264 -32.80 17.99 3.73
C THR A 264 -33.98 17.13 3.28
N GLY A 265 -33.88 15.80 3.40
CA GLY A 265 -34.84 14.85 2.84
C GLY A 265 -34.81 14.76 1.31
N ARG A 266 -33.85 15.42 0.65
CA ARG A 266 -33.75 15.49 -0.81
C ARG A 266 -32.32 15.24 -1.28
N LEU A 267 -32.14 14.22 -2.12
CA LEU A 267 -30.88 14.02 -2.82
C LEU A 267 -30.78 15.04 -3.96
N ASP A 268 -30.08 16.14 -3.72
CA ASP A 268 -29.75 17.09 -4.77
C ASP A 268 -28.82 16.43 -5.79
N PRO A 269 -29.08 16.58 -7.09
CA PRO A 269 -28.15 16.10 -8.10
C PRO A 269 -26.80 16.79 -7.89
N VAL A 270 -25.73 16.00 -7.89
CA VAL A 270 -24.36 16.51 -7.82
C VAL A 270 -24.18 17.51 -8.97
N PRO A 271 -23.76 18.77 -8.73
CA PRO A 271 -23.78 19.83 -9.73
C PRO A 271 -23.11 19.43 -11.05
N GLU A 272 -23.78 19.75 -12.15
CA GLU A 272 -23.31 19.57 -13.53
C GLU A 272 -22.00 20.37 -13.74
N GLY A 273 -20.84 19.73 -13.56
CA GLY A 273 -19.54 20.42 -13.54
C GLY A 273 -18.59 19.96 -12.43
N ALA A 274 -19.12 19.34 -11.37
CA ALA A 274 -18.36 18.41 -10.55
C ALA A 274 -18.13 17.17 -11.42
N ARG A 275 -17.12 17.22 -12.30
CA ARG A 275 -16.88 16.28 -13.40
C ARG A 275 -17.09 14.82 -12.97
N ASN A 276 -17.64 14.02 -13.87
CA ASN A 276 -17.79 12.56 -13.74
C ASN A 276 -16.53 11.96 -13.09
N ALA A 277 -16.72 10.95 -12.22
CA ALA A 277 -15.59 10.20 -11.68
C ALA A 277 -14.66 9.83 -12.83
N VAL A 278 -13.35 10.03 -12.63
CA VAL A 278 -12.35 9.88 -13.69
C VAL A 278 -12.65 8.60 -14.47
N PRO A 279 -12.97 8.70 -15.79
CA PRO A 279 -13.29 7.51 -16.58
C PRO A 279 -12.14 6.50 -16.47
N LEU A 280 -12.43 5.20 -16.39
CA LEU A 280 -11.36 4.21 -16.22
C LEU A 280 -10.34 4.23 -17.37
N ALA A 281 -10.75 4.58 -18.59
CA ALA A 281 -9.83 4.78 -19.70
C ALA A 281 -8.86 5.95 -19.48
N GLU A 282 -9.36 7.04 -18.90
CA GLU A 282 -8.56 8.20 -18.49
C GLU A 282 -7.60 7.81 -17.36
N ALA A 283 -8.09 7.09 -16.34
CA ALA A 283 -7.28 6.60 -15.23
C ALA A 283 -6.13 5.72 -15.74
N ARG A 284 -6.42 4.74 -16.62
CA ARG A 284 -5.41 3.89 -17.28
C ARG A 284 -4.37 4.71 -18.03
N ARG A 285 -4.77 5.73 -18.77
CA ARG A 285 -3.82 6.59 -19.50
C ARG A 285 -2.88 7.32 -18.55
N ARG A 286 -3.38 7.82 -17.41
CA ARG A 286 -2.58 8.60 -16.44
C ARG A 286 -1.54 7.77 -15.69
N ILE A 287 -1.79 6.47 -15.55
CA ILE A 287 -0.90 5.56 -14.81
C ILE A 287 -0.08 4.67 -15.75
N ALA A 288 -0.18 4.84 -17.06
CA ALA A 288 0.43 3.93 -18.02
C ALA A 288 1.96 3.80 -17.85
N ASP A 289 2.59 4.85 -17.31
CA ASP A 289 4.03 4.89 -17.04
C ASP A 289 4.42 4.30 -15.68
N LEU A 290 3.45 4.00 -14.80
CA LEU A 290 3.73 3.36 -13.51
C LEU A 290 4.16 1.90 -13.70
N PRO A 291 4.97 1.34 -12.79
CA PRO A 291 5.17 -0.10 -12.68
C PRO A 291 3.85 -0.88 -12.53
N LEU A 292 3.81 -2.13 -13.01
CA LEU A 292 2.55 -2.88 -13.20
C LEU A 292 1.74 -3.05 -11.91
N ASN A 293 2.39 -3.36 -10.78
CA ASN A 293 1.68 -3.49 -9.50
C ASN A 293 1.12 -2.14 -9.04
N ALA A 294 1.91 -1.06 -9.17
CA ALA A 294 1.43 0.30 -8.88
C ALA A 294 0.25 0.71 -9.78
N GLN A 295 0.22 0.29 -11.06
CA GLN A 295 -0.95 0.50 -11.92
C GLN A 295 -2.19 -0.21 -11.38
N ALA A 296 -2.05 -1.46 -10.94
CA ALA A 296 -3.17 -2.23 -10.41
C ALA A 296 -3.77 -1.56 -9.17
N ASP A 297 -2.92 -1.08 -8.25
CA ASP A 297 -3.35 -0.37 -7.05
C ASP A 297 -4.10 0.93 -7.38
N LYS A 298 -3.53 1.77 -8.26
CA LYS A 298 -4.18 3.03 -8.65
C LYS A 298 -5.49 2.80 -9.44
N LEU A 299 -5.59 1.71 -10.19
CA LEU A 299 -6.86 1.32 -10.84
C LEU A 299 -7.89 0.85 -9.82
N ALA A 300 -7.49 0.10 -8.80
CA ALA A 300 -8.40 -0.31 -7.74
C ALA A 300 -8.99 0.90 -6.99
N GLU A 301 -8.17 1.91 -6.70
CA GLU A 301 -8.61 3.18 -6.09
C GLU A 301 -9.60 3.95 -6.99
N ALA A 302 -9.26 4.11 -8.28
CA ALA A 302 -10.13 4.79 -9.25
C ALA A 302 -11.45 4.03 -9.45
N ALA A 303 -11.40 2.70 -9.53
CA ALA A 303 -12.57 1.85 -9.67
C ALA A 303 -13.48 1.95 -8.44
N PHE A 304 -12.91 1.96 -7.23
CA PHE A 304 -13.68 2.12 -6.00
C PHE A 304 -14.45 3.45 -5.99
N SER A 305 -13.76 4.57 -6.27
CA SER A 305 -14.40 5.89 -6.32
C SER A 305 -15.50 5.97 -7.37
N ARG A 306 -15.24 5.43 -8.57
CA ARG A 306 -16.23 5.33 -9.64
C ARG A 306 -17.44 4.51 -9.21
N GLY A 307 -17.22 3.35 -8.58
CA GLY A 307 -18.29 2.48 -8.09
C GLY A 307 -19.15 3.16 -7.04
N MET A 308 -18.54 3.81 -6.04
CA MET A 308 -19.25 4.57 -5.01
C MET A 308 -20.14 5.64 -5.63
N ARG A 309 -19.60 6.43 -6.55
CA ARG A 309 -20.35 7.49 -7.22
C ARG A 309 -21.47 6.96 -8.10
N ALA A 310 -21.19 5.90 -8.86
CA ALA A 310 -22.18 5.28 -9.72
C ALA A 310 -23.36 4.73 -8.92
N MET A 311 -23.11 4.16 -7.74
CA MET A 311 -24.17 3.73 -6.83
C MET A 311 -25.02 4.91 -6.32
N THR A 312 -24.39 6.01 -5.89
CA THR A 312 -25.12 7.21 -5.44
C THR A 312 -25.94 7.86 -6.57
N ALA A 313 -25.45 7.78 -7.81
CA ALA A 313 -26.12 8.33 -8.98
C ALA A 313 -27.12 7.35 -9.63
N LEU A 314 -27.27 6.13 -9.11
CA LEU A 314 -28.02 5.03 -9.74
C LEU A 314 -27.56 4.73 -11.19
N ASP A 315 -26.28 4.98 -11.48
CA ASP A 315 -25.63 4.67 -12.75
C ASP A 315 -25.20 3.19 -12.76
N TYR A 316 -26.04 2.34 -13.34
CA TYR A 316 -25.75 0.92 -13.49
C TYR A 316 -24.49 0.67 -14.34
N HIS A 317 -24.26 1.46 -15.39
CA HIS A 317 -23.12 1.29 -16.27
C HIS A 317 -21.81 1.63 -15.55
N GLY A 318 -21.75 2.76 -14.85
CA GLY A 318 -20.62 3.12 -14.00
C GLY A 318 -20.30 2.05 -12.94
N THR A 319 -21.33 1.43 -12.37
CA THR A 319 -21.19 0.32 -11.41
C THR A 319 -20.60 -0.94 -12.06
N LEU A 320 -21.01 -1.27 -13.29
CA LEU A 320 -20.44 -2.40 -14.04
C LEU A 320 -18.99 -2.15 -14.46
N GLU A 321 -18.65 -0.93 -14.86
CA GLU A 321 -17.29 -0.56 -15.22
C GLU A 321 -16.33 -0.63 -14.03
N ALA A 322 -16.79 -0.26 -12.83
CA ALA A 322 -16.01 -0.34 -11.61
C ALA A 322 -15.69 -1.78 -11.14
N ARG A 323 -16.23 -2.82 -11.78
CA ARG A 323 -16.00 -4.22 -11.37
C ARG A 323 -14.57 -4.68 -11.66
N PRO A 324 -13.88 -5.33 -10.71
CA PRO A 324 -12.50 -5.81 -10.86
C PRO A 324 -12.23 -6.64 -12.12
N GLY A 325 -13.16 -7.53 -12.49
CA GLY A 325 -13.03 -8.40 -13.67
C GLY A 325 -12.99 -7.67 -15.02
N ARG A 326 -13.35 -6.37 -15.05
CA ARG A 326 -13.24 -5.51 -16.26
C ARG A 326 -12.09 -4.50 -16.17
N LEU A 327 -11.29 -4.52 -15.11
CA LEU A 327 -10.17 -3.60 -14.96
C LEU A 327 -9.04 -3.89 -15.96
N GLY A 328 -8.99 -5.10 -16.54
CA GLY A 328 -8.20 -5.37 -17.74
C GLY A 328 -6.71 -5.12 -17.55
N VAL A 329 -6.21 -5.19 -16.30
CA VAL A 329 -4.78 -5.35 -16.07
C VAL A 329 -4.45 -6.69 -16.70
N ALA A 330 -3.80 -6.67 -17.86
CA ALA A 330 -3.38 -7.88 -18.52
C ALA A 330 -2.45 -8.61 -17.54
N GLN A 331 -3.00 -9.56 -16.80
CA GLN A 331 -2.18 -10.57 -16.14
C GLN A 331 -1.44 -11.23 -17.29
N ARG A 332 -0.17 -10.86 -17.49
CA ARG A 332 0.72 -11.65 -18.34
C ARG A 332 0.57 -13.07 -17.79
N PRO A 333 0.10 -14.04 -18.60
CA PRO A 333 -0.06 -15.38 -18.09
C PRO A 333 1.29 -15.78 -17.54
N CYS A 334 1.36 -16.02 -16.23
CA CYS A 334 2.49 -16.69 -15.62
C CYS A 334 2.63 -17.97 -16.42
N LEU A 335 3.63 -18.04 -17.30
CA LEU A 335 3.96 -19.26 -18.03
C LEU A 335 4.33 -20.27 -16.96
N GLY A 336 3.34 -21.05 -16.53
CA GLY A 336 3.48 -22.03 -15.48
C GLY A 336 4.63 -22.96 -15.86
N ARG A 337 5.61 -23.05 -14.96
CA ARG A 337 6.53 -24.19 -14.93
C ARG A 337 5.65 -25.45 -14.98
N ARG A 338 5.70 -26.18 -16.09
CA ARG A 338 5.24 -27.57 -16.12
C ARG A 338 6.10 -28.32 -15.11
N THR A 339 5.54 -28.66 -13.97
CA THR A 339 6.07 -29.73 -13.12
C THR A 339 5.97 -31.04 -13.92
N PRO A 340 7.07 -31.74 -14.19
CA PRO A 340 7.00 -33.06 -14.79
C PRO A 340 6.65 -34.09 -13.71
N GLY A 341 5.60 -34.88 -13.96
CA GLY A 341 5.41 -36.20 -13.37
C GLY A 341 4.70 -36.24 -12.01
N PHE A 342 3.37 -36.33 -12.04
CA PHE A 342 2.63 -37.06 -11.00
C PHE A 342 1.56 -37.91 -11.70
N GLU A 343 1.86 -39.20 -11.90
CA GLU A 343 0.87 -40.19 -12.32
C GLU A 343 -0.04 -40.51 -11.12
N PRO A 344 -1.38 -40.39 -11.25
CA PRO A 344 -2.28 -40.80 -10.18
C PRO A 344 -2.46 -42.31 -10.19
N THR A 345 -2.10 -42.95 -9.07
CA THR A 345 -2.40 -44.36 -8.80
C THR A 345 -3.92 -44.57 -8.62
N PRO A 346 -4.51 -45.66 -9.15
CA PRO A 346 -5.96 -45.86 -9.07
C PRO A 346 -6.44 -46.28 -7.67
N ARG A 347 -7.56 -45.68 -7.24
CA ARG A 347 -8.27 -45.96 -5.99
C ARG A 347 -8.84 -47.39 -5.97
N ARG A 348 -8.70 -48.10 -4.84
CA ARG A 348 -9.53 -49.26 -4.49
C ARG A 348 -10.85 -48.81 -3.84
N PRO A 349 -11.96 -49.55 -4.03
CA PRO A 349 -13.24 -49.23 -3.40
C PRO A 349 -13.30 -49.75 -1.95
N ASN A 350 -13.83 -48.94 -1.05
CA ASN A 350 -14.13 -49.33 0.33
C ASN A 350 -15.48 -50.06 0.42
N VAL A 351 -15.45 -51.11 1.22
CA VAL A 351 -16.53 -51.99 1.63
C VAL A 351 -17.44 -51.26 2.63
N VAL A 352 -18.74 -51.47 2.48
CA VAL A 352 -19.83 -51.07 3.37
C VAL A 352 -19.76 -51.92 4.63
N ASP A 353 -19.90 -51.32 5.81
CA ASP A 353 -20.45 -52.04 6.95
C ASP A 353 -21.25 -51.15 7.90
N THR A 354 -22.26 -51.80 8.46
CA THR A 354 -23.51 -51.30 9.04
C THR A 354 -23.43 -50.76 10.48
N ALA A 355 -24.38 -49.89 10.82
CA ALA A 355 -24.71 -49.42 12.17
C ALA A 355 -25.16 -50.56 13.12
N PRO A 356 -25.32 -50.29 14.43
CA PRO A 356 -26.68 -49.96 14.90
C PRO A 356 -26.79 -48.89 16.01
N GLN A 357 -28.06 -48.57 16.27
CA GLN A 357 -28.68 -47.49 17.02
C GLN A 357 -28.49 -47.55 18.56
N GLY A 358 -28.66 -46.39 19.21
CA GLY A 358 -28.88 -46.27 20.66
C GLY A 358 -29.29 -44.85 21.07
N SER A 359 -30.40 -44.75 21.79
CA SER A 359 -31.31 -43.62 22.00
C SER A 359 -31.07 -42.69 23.22
N ALA A 360 -31.88 -41.62 23.29
CA ALA A 360 -32.16 -40.65 24.38
C ALA A 360 -31.40 -39.31 24.26
N GLY A 361 -31.99 -38.11 24.25
CA GLY A 361 -33.34 -37.67 24.59
C GLY A 361 -33.28 -36.63 25.71
N VAL A 362 -33.13 -35.33 25.40
CA VAL A 362 -33.54 -34.20 26.26
C VAL A 362 -33.94 -33.02 25.38
N VAL A 363 -35.16 -32.57 25.61
CA VAL A 363 -35.83 -31.39 25.06
C VAL A 363 -35.59 -30.23 26.02
N VAL A 364 -35.15 -29.07 25.51
CA VAL A 364 -35.41 -27.77 26.15
C VAL A 364 -35.76 -26.76 25.06
N ASP A 365 -36.95 -26.19 25.20
CA ASP A 365 -37.54 -25.11 24.41
C ASP A 365 -36.65 -23.87 24.33
N ALA A 366 -36.59 -23.26 23.14
CA ALA A 366 -36.27 -21.85 22.98
C ALA A 366 -37.24 -21.23 21.96
N HIS A 367 -37.97 -20.24 22.46
CA HIS A 367 -39.00 -19.46 21.79
C HIS A 367 -38.51 -18.76 20.51
N GLU A 368 -39.39 -18.73 19.51
CA GLU A 368 -39.35 -17.90 18.31
C GLU A 368 -39.26 -16.40 18.64
N GLN A 369 -38.52 -15.64 17.82
CA GLN A 369 -39.07 -14.59 16.93
C GLN A 369 -37.94 -13.77 16.25
N GLY A 370 -38.11 -13.48 14.95
CA GLY A 370 -37.45 -12.33 14.31
C GLY A 370 -36.68 -12.60 13.02
N VAL A 371 -37.38 -13.04 11.97
CA VAL A 371 -36.87 -13.09 10.60
C VAL A 371 -36.72 -11.67 10.04
N HIS A 372 -35.48 -11.19 9.90
CA HIS A 372 -35.15 -10.15 8.92
C HIS A 372 -34.06 -10.68 7.98
N GLY A 373 -34.49 -11.03 6.77
CA GLY A 373 -33.60 -11.39 5.68
C GLY A 373 -32.72 -10.21 5.30
N ARG A 374 -31.45 -10.25 5.73
CA ARG A 374 -30.40 -9.45 5.10
C ARG A 374 -29.92 -10.17 3.86
N HIS A 375 -30.21 -9.60 2.69
CA HIS A 375 -29.50 -9.94 1.46
C HIS A 375 -28.02 -9.58 1.66
N GLY A 376 -27.20 -10.59 1.96
CA GLY A 376 -25.76 -10.47 1.95
C GLY A 376 -25.29 -10.29 0.51
N ALA A 377 -24.93 -9.05 0.15
CA ALA A 377 -24.15 -8.81 -1.05
C ALA A 377 -22.76 -9.43 -0.83
N ILE A 378 -22.44 -10.45 -1.63
CA ILE A 378 -21.10 -11.03 -1.71
C ILE A 378 -20.19 -9.94 -2.30
N LEU A 379 -19.36 -9.32 -1.46
CA LEU A 379 -18.36 -8.32 -1.85
C LEU A 379 -16.98 -8.98 -2.00
N PRO A 380 -16.16 -8.50 -2.96
CA PRO A 380 -14.91 -9.16 -3.33
C PRO A 380 -13.81 -9.03 -2.27
N HIS A 381 -12.96 -10.07 -2.18
CA HIS A 381 -11.71 -10.06 -1.45
C HIS A 381 -10.78 -8.93 -1.91
N GLY A 382 -10.21 -8.17 -0.97
CA GLY A 382 -9.01 -7.35 -1.23
C GLY A 382 -9.02 -5.88 -0.78
N THR A 383 -10.18 -5.30 -0.42
CA THR A 383 -10.19 -3.96 0.20
C THR A 383 -10.50 -4.09 1.68
N ALA A 384 -9.50 -3.82 2.53
CA ALA A 384 -9.74 -3.74 3.95
C ALA A 384 -10.71 -2.59 4.26
N ARG A 385 -11.76 -2.88 5.03
CA ARG A 385 -12.78 -1.92 5.43
C ARG A 385 -12.91 -1.97 6.95
N ASN A 386 -13.19 -0.82 7.55
CA ASN A 386 -13.51 -0.78 8.97
C ASN A 386 -14.93 -1.31 9.25
N SER A 387 -15.30 -1.42 10.52
CA SER A 387 -16.62 -1.90 10.97
C SER A 387 -17.81 -1.09 10.43
N LYS A 388 -17.58 0.14 9.95
CA LYS A 388 -18.59 1.01 9.31
C LYS A 388 -18.59 0.90 7.78
N GLY A 389 -17.84 -0.04 7.20
CA GLY A 389 -17.76 -0.27 5.75
C GLY A 389 -16.98 0.81 4.99
N MET A 390 -16.22 1.66 5.68
CA MET A 390 -15.37 2.68 5.06
C MET A 390 -14.07 2.06 4.57
N THR A 391 -13.64 2.44 3.37
CA THR A 391 -12.31 2.11 2.85
C THR A 391 -11.25 2.92 3.62
N LEU A 392 -10.10 2.30 3.86
CA LEU A 392 -8.97 2.98 4.48
C LEU A 392 -8.44 4.12 3.61
N ALA A 393 -7.96 5.18 4.25
CA ALA A 393 -7.09 6.12 3.56
C ALA A 393 -5.76 5.39 3.28
N PRO A 394 -5.35 5.19 2.02
CA PRO A 394 -4.01 4.72 1.77
C PRO A 394 -3.02 5.77 2.31
N LEU A 395 -1.98 5.31 2.98
CA LEU A 395 -0.89 6.15 3.44
C LEU A 395 -0.03 6.44 2.22
N VAL A 396 -0.07 7.69 1.79
CA VAL A 396 0.88 8.21 0.82
C VAL A 396 2.03 8.81 1.61
N VAL A 397 3.15 8.09 1.70
CA VAL A 397 4.40 8.65 2.23
C VAL A 397 5.52 8.40 1.25
N HIS A 398 6.14 9.50 0.88
CA HIS A 398 7.31 9.57 0.04
C HIS A 398 8.36 10.35 0.81
N GLY A 399 9.51 9.74 1.03
CA GLY A 399 10.69 10.49 1.45
C GLY A 399 11.54 10.80 0.25
N LYS A 400 12.22 11.93 0.29
CA LYS A 400 13.23 12.18 -0.70
C LYS A 400 14.50 11.38 -0.35
N PRO A 401 15.16 10.84 -1.35
CA PRO A 401 16.33 10.00 -1.15
C PRO A 401 17.56 10.79 -0.68
N GLU A 402 17.59 12.11 -0.92
CA GLU A 402 18.58 13.06 -0.37
C GLU A 402 18.62 13.10 1.17
N ASP A 403 17.60 12.56 1.82
CA ASP A 403 17.52 12.46 3.27
C ASP A 403 18.38 11.30 3.83
N PHE A 404 18.69 10.28 3.03
CA PHE A 404 19.49 9.10 3.44
C PHE A 404 20.99 9.38 3.30
N GLY A 405 21.60 9.96 4.33
CA GLY A 405 23.01 10.31 4.35
C GLY A 405 23.95 9.14 3.99
N GLU A 406 25.06 9.46 3.31
CA GLU A 406 26.17 8.53 3.14
C GLU A 406 26.78 8.18 4.50
N ALA A 407 26.61 6.93 4.94
CA ALA A 407 27.58 6.32 5.84
C ALA A 407 28.89 6.16 5.06
N ARG A 408 29.71 7.21 5.04
CA ARG A 408 31.10 7.10 4.57
C ARG A 408 31.79 6.11 5.49
N SER A 409 31.94 4.88 5.01
CA SER A 409 32.85 3.91 5.59
C SER A 409 34.26 4.48 5.48
N SER A 410 34.72 5.16 6.51
CA SER A 410 36.15 5.44 6.70
C SER A 410 36.84 4.08 6.83
N ALA A 411 37.48 3.65 5.75
CA ALA A 411 38.36 2.48 5.73
C ALA A 411 39.66 2.77 6.48
#